data_AF-A0A2M7RT33-F1
#
_entry.id   AF-A0A2M7RT33-F1
#
_cell.length_a   1.000
_cell.length_b   1.000
_cell.length_c   1.000
_cell.angle_alpha   90.00
_cell.angle_beta   90.00
_cell.angle_gamma   90.00
#
_symmetry.space_group_name_H-M   'P 1'
#
loop_
_entity.id
_entity.type
_entity.pdbx_description
1 polymer ?
#
loop_
_entity_poly.entity_id
_entity_poly.type
_entity_poly.pdbx_seq_one_letter_code
_entity_poly.pdbx_strand_id
1 'polypeptide(L)'
;DYEKCMELNPKFTYAYFNKGMLEFQQSKYIEAIEDFSSAIYADATFAEAFLNRGLILLILNNNEQACKDLSSAGELGIPSVYQLINRYCN
;
A
#
# COMPACT_ATOMS: atom_id res chain seq x y z
N ASP A 1 9.83 7.98 -20.40
CA ASP A 1 10.40 8.30 -19.08
C ASP A 1 9.37 8.90 -18.15
N TYR A 2 8.60 8.02 -17.51
CA TYR A 2 7.72 8.36 -16.39
C TYR A 2 8.49 8.31 -15.05
N GLU A 3 9.82 8.22 -15.09
CA GLU A 3 10.73 8.23 -13.93
C GLU A 3 10.91 9.62 -13.31
N LYS A 4 9.95 10.51 -13.53
CA LYS A 4 9.92 11.86 -12.96
C LYS A 4 8.61 12.11 -12.22
N CYS A 5 8.09 11.08 -11.55
CA CYS A 5 6.98 11.23 -10.62
C CYS A 5 7.46 11.97 -9.37
N MET A 6 7.52 13.29 -9.55
CA MET A 6 7.22 14.34 -8.59
C MET A 6 7.20 13.86 -7.15
N GLU A 7 8.25 14.17 -6.40
CA GLU A 7 8.17 14.34 -4.95
C GLU A 7 7.08 15.38 -4.64
N LEU A 8 5.84 14.93 -4.62
CA LEU A 8 4.74 15.70 -4.08
C LEU A 8 5.04 15.81 -2.58
N ASN A 9 4.89 17.03 -2.06
CA ASN A 9 5.24 17.41 -0.70
C ASN A 9 4.97 16.25 0.29
N PRO A 10 6.00 15.71 0.98
CA PRO A 10 5.88 14.52 1.84
C PRO A 10 4.75 14.61 2.87
N LYS A 11 4.34 15.83 3.23
CA LYS A 11 3.16 16.07 4.10
C LYS A 11 1.87 15.48 3.51
N PHE A 12 1.68 15.51 2.19
CA PHE A 12 0.51 14.91 1.55
C PHE A 12 0.54 13.39 1.63
N THR A 13 1.71 12.76 1.38
CA THR A 13 1.90 11.32 1.53
C THR A 13 1.47 10.84 2.91
N TYR A 14 2.00 11.45 3.98
CA TYR A 14 1.64 11.09 5.35
C TYR A 14 0.19 11.43 5.69
N ALA A 15 -0.38 12.51 5.14
CA ALA A 15 -1.78 12.85 5.38
C ALA A 15 -2.73 11.79 4.80
N TYR A 16 -2.53 11.38 3.54
CA TYR A 16 -3.30 10.31 2.92
C TYR A 16 -3.13 8.99 3.66
N PHE A 17 -1.89 8.63 3.98
CA PHE A 17 -1.62 7.39 4.72
C PHE A 17 -2.29 7.36 6.10
N ASN A 18 -2.17 8.43 6.88
CA ASN A 18 -2.81 8.50 8.19
C ASN A 18 -4.34 8.44 8.09
N LYS A 19 -4.93 9.06 7.06
CA LYS A 19 -6.37 8.98 6.82
C LYS A 19 -6.80 7.55 6.45
N GLY A 20 -6.08 6.88 5.56
CA GLY A 20 -6.31 5.48 5.20
C GLY A 20 -6.18 4.54 6.39
N MET A 21 -5.23 4.79 7.29
CA MET A 21 -5.10 4.03 8.56
C MET A 21 -6.33 4.21 9.46
N LEU A 22 -6.86 5.43 9.59
CA LEU A 22 -8.07 5.70 10.39
C LEU A 22 -9.32 5.05 9.77
N GLU A 23 -9.41 5.02 8.44
CA GLU A 23 -10.49 4.37 7.71
C GLU A 23 -10.41 2.84 7.82
N PHE A 24 -9.20 2.28 7.74
CA PHE A 24 -8.95 0.87 7.98
C PHE A 24 -9.38 0.43 9.38
N GLN A 25 -9.07 1.23 10.42
CA GLN A 25 -9.53 0.98 11.79
C GLN A 25 -11.05 1.01 11.94
N GLN A 26 -11.75 1.71 11.05
CA GLN A 26 -13.21 1.75 10.98
C GLN A 26 -13.80 0.69 10.03
N SER A 27 -12.98 -0.25 9.52
CA SER A 27 -13.36 -1.25 8.52
C SER A 27 -13.88 -0.66 7.20
N LYS A 28 -13.54 0.60 6.90
CA LYS A 28 -13.84 1.28 5.64
C LYS A 28 -12.77 0.93 4.60
N TYR A 29 -12.83 -0.31 4.12
CA TYR A 29 -11.75 -0.90 3.35
C TYR A 29 -11.56 -0.26 1.96
N ILE A 30 -12.64 0.16 1.31
CA ILE A 30 -12.57 0.76 -0.02
C ILE A 30 -11.94 2.15 0.06
N GLU A 31 -12.40 2.97 1.00
CA GLU A 31 -11.86 4.30 1.25
C GLU A 31 -10.39 4.24 1.67
N ALA A 32 -10.03 3.30 2.56
CA ALA A 32 -8.64 3.10 2.96
C ALA A 32 -7.74 2.72 1.78
N ILE A 33 -8.23 1.90 0.84
CA ILE A 33 -7.51 1.56 -0.39
C ILE A 33 -7.28 2.80 -1.26
N GLU A 34 -8.28 3.68 -1.40
CA GLU A 34 -8.17 4.92 -2.18
C GLU A 34 -7.14 5.88 -1.56
N ASP A 35 -7.15 6.02 -0.24
CA ASP A 35 -6.21 6.84 0.50
C ASP A 35 -4.77 6.29 0.43
N PHE A 36 -4.57 4.98 0.61
CA PHE A 36 -3.24 4.39 0.41
C PHE A 36 -2.77 4.51 -1.03
N SER A 37 -3.67 4.42 -2.01
CA SER A 37 -3.34 4.65 -3.42
C SER A 37 -2.90 6.10 -3.67
N SER A 38 -3.54 7.06 -3.00
CA SER A 38 -3.15 8.48 -3.06
C SER A 38 -1.79 8.72 -2.40
N ALA A 39 -1.49 8.04 -1.29
CA ALA A 39 -0.16 8.07 -0.66
C ALA A 39 0.92 7.51 -1.60
N ILE A 40 0.66 6.37 -2.25
CA ILE A 40 1.55 5.74 -3.23
C ILE A 40 1.76 6.64 -4.47
N TYR A 41 0.71 7.33 -4.92
CA TYR A 41 0.82 8.27 -6.03
C TYR A 41 1.68 9.48 -5.67
N ALA A 42 1.59 9.96 -4.43
CA ALA A 42 2.38 11.08 -3.93
C ALA A 42 3.86 10.70 -3.69
N ASP A 43 4.11 9.48 -3.22
CA ASP A 43 5.44 8.91 -3.03
C ASP A 43 5.42 7.41 -3.37
N ALA A 44 5.91 7.08 -4.56
CA ALA A 44 5.97 5.71 -5.05
C ALA A 44 6.99 4.82 -4.31
N THR A 45 7.80 5.39 -3.40
CA THR A 45 8.77 4.67 -2.56
C THR A 45 8.25 4.40 -1.16
N PHE A 46 7.01 4.81 -0.84
CA PHE A 46 6.45 4.67 0.50
C PHE A 46 5.94 3.24 0.78
N ALA A 47 6.87 2.38 1.21
CA ALA A 47 6.66 0.95 1.40
C ALA A 47 5.46 0.59 2.30
N GLU A 48 5.23 1.37 3.35
CA GLU A 48 4.14 1.15 4.31
C GLU A 48 2.76 1.30 3.67
N ALA A 49 2.60 2.19 2.69
CA ALA A 49 1.33 2.36 2.00
C ALA A 49 1.00 1.13 1.14
N PHE A 50 2.01 0.56 0.46
CA PHE A 50 1.85 -0.71 -0.27
C PHE A 50 1.51 -1.87 0.66
N LEU A 51 2.23 -2.01 1.79
CA LEU A 51 1.94 -3.05 2.77
C LEU A 51 0.49 -2.99 3.26
N ASN A 52 0.03 -1.83 3.71
CA ASN A 52 -1.31 -1.71 4.29
C ASN A 52 -2.41 -1.90 3.23
N ARG A 53 -2.23 -1.39 2.01
CA ARG A 53 -3.16 -1.66 0.90
C ARG A 53 -3.20 -3.15 0.55
N GLY A 54 -2.04 -3.81 0.48
CA GLY A 54 -1.91 -5.25 0.25
C GLY A 54 -2.62 -6.09 1.31
N LEU A 55 -2.48 -5.74 2.60
CA LEU A 55 -3.19 -6.43 3.69
C LEU A 55 -4.72 -6.29 3.58
N ILE A 56 -5.22 -5.11 3.22
CA ILE A 56 -6.66 -4.91 2.99
C ILE A 56 -7.14 -5.74 1.80
N LEU A 57 -6.38 -5.77 0.71
CA LEU A 57 -6.72 -6.57 -0.46
C LEU A 57 -6.80 -8.07 -0.13
N LEU A 58 -5.94 -8.59 0.76
CA LEU A 58 -6.07 -9.95 1.28
C LEU A 58 -7.38 -10.16 2.07
N ILE A 59 -7.78 -9.20 2.91
CA ILE A 59 -9.07 -9.26 3.64
C ILE A 59 -10.25 -9.33 2.66
N LEU A 60 -10.15 -8.60 1.54
CA LEU A 60 -11.16 -8.59 0.48
C LEU A 60 -11.04 -9.78 -0.49
N ASN A 61 -10.14 -10.74 -0.24
CA ASN A 61 -9.82 -11.87 -1.11
C ASN A 61 -9.34 -11.48 -2.53
N ASN A 62 -8.85 -10.27 -2.70
CA ASN A 62 -8.19 -9.83 -3.94
C ASN A 62 -6.69 -10.17 -3.88
N ASN A 63 -6.40 -11.48 -3.91
CA ASN A 63 -5.05 -11.98 -3.71
C ASN A 63 -4.11 -11.52 -4.82
N GLU A 64 -4.55 -11.48 -6.08
CA GLU A 64 -3.70 -11.07 -7.21
C GLU A 64 -3.12 -9.66 -7.00
N GLN A 65 -3.97 -8.69 -6.66
CA GLN A 65 -3.52 -7.33 -6.43
C GLN A 65 -2.75 -7.19 -5.12
N ALA A 66 -3.15 -7.94 -4.08
CA ALA A 66 -2.42 -7.98 -2.82
C ALA A 66 -0.97 -8.44 -3.00
N CYS A 67 -0.75 -9.48 -3.80
CA CYS A 67 0.57 -10.01 -4.09
C CYS A 67 1.49 -8.98 -4.77
N LYS A 68 0.94 -8.19 -5.70
CA LYS A 68 1.69 -7.11 -6.37
C LYS A 68 2.13 -6.05 -5.36
N ASP A 69 1.20 -5.60 -4.52
CA ASP A 69 1.49 -4.58 -3.49
C ASP A 69 2.50 -5.09 -2.45
N LEU A 70 2.34 -6.34 -1.99
CA LEU A 70 3.27 -6.95 -1.05
C LEU A 70 4.68 -7.10 -1.66
N SER A 71 4.79 -7.47 -2.93
CA SER A 71 6.09 -7.54 -3.62
C SER A 71 6.77 -6.17 -3.67
N SER A 72 6.03 -5.13 -4.05
CA SER A 72 6.55 -3.74 -4.04
C SER A 72 6.99 -3.30 -2.63
N ALA A 73 6.21 -3.62 -1.59
CA ALA A 73 6.61 -3.33 -0.21
C ALA A 73 7.91 -4.06 0.20
N GLY A 74 8.10 -5.30 -0.28
CA GLY A 74 9.31 -6.08 -0.04
C GLY A 74 10.54 -5.51 -0.73
N GLU A 75 10.40 -5.10 -1.99
CA GLU A 75 11.45 -4.42 -2.78
C GLU A 75 11.85 -3.07 -2.17
N LEU A 76 10.88 -2.36 -1.58
CA LEU A 76 11.08 -1.06 -0.92
C LEU A 76 11.58 -1.16 0.54
N GLY A 77 11.86 -2.36 1.04
CA GLY A 77 12.55 -2.55 2.31
C GLY A 77 11.76 -3.21 3.44
N ILE A 78 10.61 -3.83 3.15
CA ILE A 78 9.84 -4.62 4.14
C ILE A 78 9.95 -6.12 3.83
N PRO A 79 11.10 -6.79 4.07
CA PRO A 79 11.31 -8.18 3.67
C PRO A 79 10.42 -9.20 4.41
N SER A 80 9.79 -8.82 5.52
CA SER A 80 8.85 -9.69 6.24
C SER A 80 7.63 -10.06 5.40
N VAL A 81 7.26 -9.26 4.40
CA VAL A 81 6.10 -9.51 3.52
C VAL A 81 6.25 -10.75 2.64
N TYR A 82 7.47 -11.22 2.37
CA TYR A 82 7.69 -12.42 1.56
C TYR A 82 7.08 -13.68 2.22
N GLN A 83 6.93 -13.69 3.54
CA GLN A 83 6.21 -14.76 4.25
C GLN A 83 4.71 -14.74 3.92
N LEU A 84 4.13 -13.56 3.76
CA LEU A 84 2.74 -13.39 3.34
C LEU A 84 2.59 -13.80 1.88
N ILE A 85 3.52 -13.38 1.01
CA ILE A 85 3.50 -13.74 -0.41
C ILE A 85 3.52 -15.27 -0.56
N ASN A 86 4.45 -15.97 0.09
CA ASN A 86 4.51 -17.43 0.04
C ASN A 86 3.25 -18.14 0.54
N ARG A 87 2.44 -17.47 1.38
CA ARG A 87 1.23 -18.02 1.96
C ARG A 87 -0.01 -17.78 1.10
N TYR A 88 -0.09 -16.61 0.45
CA TYR A 88 -1.31 -16.13 -0.20
C TYR A 88 -1.21 -16.01 -1.72
N CYS A 89 0.01 -16.04 -2.27
CA CYS A 89 0.31 -15.89 -3.69
C CYS A 89 0.79 -17.23 -4.25
N ASN A 90 -0.16 -18.03 -4.73
CA ASN A 90 0.10 -19.31 -5.43
C ASN A 90 -0.46 -19.24 -6.85
#